data_AF-A0A318B3W5-F1
#
_entry.id   AF-A0A318B3W5-F1
#
_cell.length_a   1.000
_cell.length_b   1.000
_cell.length_c   1.000
_cell.angle_alpha   90.00
_cell.angle_beta   90.00
_cell.angle_gamma   90.00
#
_symmetry.space_group_name_H-M   'P 1'
#
loop_
_entity.id
_entity.type
_entity.pdbx_description
1 polymer ?
#
loop_
_entity_poly.entity_id
_entity_poly.type
_entity_poly.pdbx_seq_one_letter_code
_entity_poly.pdbx_strand_id
1 'polypeptide(L)'
;PDEAALWKALGVLLRGISDPHVQLDGVIAGEPRSRRFGEAAVLLSAQGRPGGEAAWRKAWRDGVLAAPFHARQVANGRIFWGRDGEVGYLAIASMDGFDPAAGDDDTVALDAVLDEAMTAFSGASAVIVDVSNNRGGYDTISRRIAARFAARRVVVGSKVPTGVAGPSQDLVVEPSERPRYLGPVWLLTSRITVSAGETFTLMMRGLPNVRQVGEATRGALSDQVPMPLPNGWRFALPAEIHRDVEGRVVEGVGIAPQVPLTVHPPDDSGDGHARALARLLEMIRAR
;
A
#
# COMPACT_ATOMS: atom_id res chain seq x y z
N PRO A 1 -27.78 20.22 20.89
CA PRO A 1 -26.31 20.14 20.89
C PRO A 1 -25.73 21.01 19.77
N ASP A 2 -24.68 21.78 20.07
CA ASP A 2 -23.95 22.53 19.04
C ASP A 2 -23.07 21.60 18.18
N GLU A 3 -22.51 22.13 17.10
CA GLU A 3 -21.65 21.39 16.18
C GLU A 3 -20.43 20.78 16.90
N ALA A 4 -19.85 21.50 17.87
CA ALA A 4 -18.69 21.02 18.60
C ALA A 4 -19.03 19.79 19.47
N ALA A 5 -20.16 19.82 20.16
CA ALA A 5 -20.67 18.70 20.95
C ALA A 5 -21.01 17.50 20.06
N LEU A 6 -21.66 17.73 18.92
CA LEU A 6 -21.97 16.67 17.94
C LEU A 6 -20.69 16.04 17.38
N TRP A 7 -19.71 16.84 16.96
CA TRP A 7 -18.42 16.35 16.47
C TRP A 7 -17.70 15.47 17.50
N LYS A 8 -17.68 15.93 18.76
CA LYS A 8 -17.09 15.16 19.86
C LYS A 8 -17.84 13.85 20.06
N ALA A 9 -19.17 13.86 20.07
CA ALA A 9 -19.98 12.67 20.26
C ALA A 9 -19.78 11.64 19.15
N LEU A 10 -19.83 12.05 17.87
CA LEU A 10 -19.56 11.16 16.73
C LEU A 10 -18.15 10.61 16.76
N GLY A 11 -17.17 11.46 17.08
CA GLY A 11 -15.79 11.03 17.22
C GLY A 11 -15.57 10.05 18.37
N VAL A 12 -16.38 10.10 19.43
CA VAL A 12 -16.39 9.13 20.53
C VAL A 12 -17.08 7.83 20.09
N LEU A 13 -18.19 7.92 19.36
CA LEU A 13 -18.91 6.75 18.83
C LEU A 13 -18.01 5.88 17.93
N LEU A 14 -17.25 6.52 17.04
CA LEU A 14 -16.42 5.85 16.04
C LEU A 14 -15.06 5.38 16.58
N ARG A 15 -14.65 5.81 17.78
CA ARG A 15 -13.30 5.54 18.32
C ARG A 15 -12.96 4.06 18.50
N GLY A 16 -13.98 3.20 18.64
CA GLY A 16 -13.81 1.76 18.81
C GLY A 16 -13.57 1.03 17.48
N ILE A 17 -13.77 1.70 16.34
CA ILE A 17 -13.55 1.12 15.03
C ILE A 17 -12.08 1.36 14.66
N SER A 18 -11.28 0.30 14.71
CA SER A 18 -9.86 0.34 14.38
C SER A 18 -9.64 0.09 12.89
N ASP A 19 -10.15 0.98 12.04
CA ASP A 19 -10.04 0.87 10.58
C ASP A 19 -9.69 2.24 9.94
N PRO A 20 -8.57 2.35 9.19
CA PRO A 20 -8.13 3.56 8.49
C PRO A 20 -9.07 4.03 7.37
N HIS A 21 -10.02 3.20 6.95
CA HIS A 21 -11.07 3.58 6.02
C HIS A 21 -12.29 4.19 6.70
N VAL A 22 -12.28 4.33 8.02
CA VAL A 22 -13.26 5.16 8.73
C VAL A 22 -12.77 6.60 8.79
N GLN A 23 -13.58 7.52 8.26
CA GLN A 23 -13.29 8.94 8.29
C GLN A 23 -14.56 9.74 8.60
N LEU A 24 -14.40 10.83 9.35
CA LEU A 24 -15.42 11.85 9.57
C LEU A 24 -14.85 13.20 9.11
N ASP A 25 -15.54 13.84 8.18
CA ASP A 25 -15.22 15.17 7.67
C ASP A 25 -16.39 16.11 7.93
N GLY A 26 -16.09 17.32 8.35
CA GLY A 26 -17.11 18.33 8.61
C GLY A 26 -16.53 19.72 8.75
N VAL A 27 -17.42 20.67 8.99
CA VAL A 27 -17.06 22.06 9.30
C VAL A 27 -17.50 22.33 10.73
N ILE A 28 -16.62 22.89 11.55
CA ILE A 28 -16.92 23.28 12.93
C ILE A 28 -16.48 24.72 13.11
N ALA A 29 -17.42 25.59 13.48
CA ALA A 29 -17.15 27.01 13.65
C ALA A 29 -16.48 27.65 12.40
N GLY A 30 -16.94 27.26 11.21
CA GLY A 30 -16.41 27.73 9.92
C GLY A 30 -15.12 27.04 9.44
N GLU A 31 -14.49 26.22 10.27
CA GLU A 31 -13.22 25.56 9.95
C GLU A 31 -13.42 24.10 9.52
N PRO A 32 -12.84 23.66 8.38
CA PRO A 32 -12.82 22.26 8.01
C PRO A 32 -12.09 21.40 9.05
N ARG A 33 -12.65 20.24 9.35
CA ARG A 33 -12.09 19.26 10.27
C ARG A 33 -12.20 17.87 9.67
N SER A 34 -11.15 17.09 9.85
CA SER A 34 -11.12 15.67 9.51
C SER A 34 -10.69 14.86 10.72
N ARG A 35 -11.30 13.70 10.89
CA ARG A 35 -10.90 12.69 11.87
C ARG A 35 -10.79 11.35 11.18
N ARG A 36 -9.62 10.73 11.28
CA ARG A 36 -9.33 9.38 10.81
C ARG A 36 -9.17 8.44 12.01
N PHE A 37 -9.43 7.16 11.79
CA PHE A 37 -9.33 6.12 12.82
C PHE A 37 -8.37 5.02 12.34
N GLY A 38 -8.03 4.04 13.19
CA GLY A 38 -7.24 2.87 12.76
C GLY A 38 -5.85 3.15 12.17
N GLU A 39 -5.22 4.29 12.48
CA GLU A 39 -3.90 4.64 11.95
C GLU A 39 -2.83 3.65 12.45
N ALA A 40 -1.84 3.34 11.60
CA ALA A 40 -0.82 2.36 11.96
C ALA A 40 0.02 2.85 13.16
N ALA A 41 0.29 1.96 14.12
CA ALA A 41 0.98 2.30 15.37
C ALA A 41 2.34 2.98 15.16
N VAL A 42 3.11 2.56 14.14
CA VAL A 42 4.37 3.19 13.75
C VAL A 42 4.19 4.67 13.37
N LEU A 43 3.08 5.01 12.69
CA LEU A 43 2.80 6.38 12.26
C LEU A 43 2.32 7.24 13.41
N LEU A 44 1.47 6.68 14.29
CA LEU A 44 1.08 7.33 15.53
C LEU A 44 2.31 7.61 16.41
N SER A 45 3.23 6.65 16.50
CA SER A 45 4.52 6.84 17.18
C SER A 45 5.33 7.95 16.52
N ALA A 46 5.43 7.96 15.19
CA ALA A 46 6.17 8.97 14.44
C ALA A 46 5.59 10.38 14.63
N GLN A 47 4.27 10.53 14.68
CA GLN A 47 3.59 11.82 14.92
C GLN A 47 3.94 12.43 16.28
N GLY A 48 4.19 11.60 17.30
CA GLY A 48 4.60 12.04 18.63
C GLY A 48 6.08 12.43 18.77
N ARG A 49 6.90 12.27 17.73
CA ARG A 49 8.35 12.50 17.77
C ARG A 49 8.74 13.86 17.18
N PRO A 50 9.95 14.38 17.47
CA PRO A 50 10.47 15.57 16.83
C PRO A 50 10.43 15.46 15.29
N GLY A 51 9.84 16.46 14.63
CA GLY A 51 9.65 16.48 13.17
C GLY A 51 8.50 15.62 12.64
N GLY A 52 7.82 14.87 13.51
CA GLY A 52 6.60 14.13 13.20
C GLY A 52 6.76 13.06 12.09
N GLU A 53 5.64 12.70 11.48
CA GLU A 53 5.61 11.74 10.36
C GLU A 53 6.42 12.24 9.15
N ALA A 54 6.58 13.56 8.96
CA ALA A 54 7.36 14.12 7.87
C ALA A 54 8.85 13.77 7.99
N ALA A 55 9.42 13.86 9.20
CA ALA A 55 10.79 13.45 9.47
C ALA A 55 10.96 11.92 9.30
N TRP A 56 10.02 11.13 9.82
CA TRP A 56 10.03 9.67 9.64
C TRP A 56 9.98 9.27 8.16
N ARG A 57 9.11 9.90 7.36
CA ARG A 57 8.99 9.65 5.91
C ARG A 57 10.25 10.08 5.16
N LYS A 58 10.91 11.15 5.59
CA LYS A 58 12.20 11.57 5.05
C LYS A 58 13.26 10.50 5.36
N ALA A 59 13.33 10.00 6.59
CA ALA A 59 14.29 8.95 6.96
C ALA A 59 14.09 7.66 6.16
N TRP A 60 12.83 7.22 5.98
CA TRP A 60 12.51 6.09 5.09
C TRP A 60 13.04 6.32 3.66
N ARG A 61 12.75 7.51 3.10
CA ARG A 61 13.22 7.87 1.75
C ARG A 61 14.74 7.88 1.64
N ASP A 62 15.41 8.49 2.61
CA ASP A 62 16.86 8.57 2.63
C ASP A 62 17.47 7.16 2.74
N GLY A 63 16.85 6.26 3.51
CA GLY A 63 17.23 4.85 3.60
C GLY A 63 17.10 4.10 2.28
N VAL A 64 16.01 4.32 1.53
CA VAL A 64 15.83 3.77 0.18
C VAL A 64 16.92 4.25 -0.79
N LEU A 65 17.24 5.55 -0.76
CA LEU A 65 18.23 6.15 -1.65
C LEU A 65 19.68 5.77 -1.27
N ALA A 66 19.94 5.51 0.01
CA ALA A 66 21.24 5.07 0.51
C ALA A 66 21.49 3.56 0.33
N ALA A 67 20.44 2.77 0.08
CA ALA A 67 20.55 1.35 -0.21
C ALA A 67 21.36 1.10 -1.50
N PRO A 68 22.01 -0.07 -1.66
CA PRO A 68 22.99 -0.30 -2.72
C PRO A 68 22.38 -0.43 -4.13
N PHE A 69 21.06 -0.26 -4.27
CA PHE A 69 20.36 -0.32 -5.56
C PHE A 69 20.60 0.89 -6.45
N HIS A 70 21.22 1.96 -5.94
CA HIS A 70 21.35 3.24 -6.66
C HIS A 70 19.99 3.73 -7.16
N ALA A 71 18.97 3.63 -6.31
CA ALA A 71 17.60 3.88 -6.69
C ALA A 71 17.38 5.34 -7.06
N ARG A 72 16.71 5.58 -8.19
CA ARG A 72 16.23 6.92 -8.55
C ARG A 72 14.82 7.13 -8.06
N GLN A 73 14.52 8.33 -7.58
CA GLN A 73 13.19 8.77 -7.23
C GLN A 73 12.51 9.41 -8.45
N VAL A 74 11.36 8.89 -8.84
CA VAL A 74 10.62 9.29 -10.06
C VAL A 74 9.11 9.32 -9.80
N ALA A 75 8.33 9.68 -10.82
CA ALA A 75 6.86 9.70 -10.77
C ALA A 75 6.31 10.49 -9.58
N ASN A 76 6.62 11.78 -9.54
CA ASN A 76 6.25 12.70 -8.45
C ASN A 76 6.70 12.22 -7.06
N GLY A 77 7.86 11.56 -7.02
CA GLY A 77 8.46 11.08 -5.79
C GLY A 77 7.82 9.84 -5.18
N ARG A 78 6.93 9.17 -5.90
CA ARG A 78 6.15 8.01 -5.42
C ARG A 78 6.77 6.67 -5.78
N ILE A 79 7.64 6.63 -6.79
CA ILE A 79 8.34 5.40 -7.21
C ILE A 79 9.84 5.58 -7.02
N PHE A 80 10.47 4.55 -6.47
CA PHE A 80 11.92 4.44 -6.38
C PHE A 80 12.34 3.17 -7.07
N TRP A 81 13.29 3.23 -7.98
CA TRP A 81 13.80 2.00 -8.56
C TRP A 81 15.26 2.07 -8.97
N GLY A 82 15.92 0.92 -8.87
CA GLY A 82 17.32 0.74 -9.19
C GLY A 82 17.70 -0.74 -9.18
N ARG A 83 18.99 -1.04 -9.22
CA ARG A 83 19.51 -2.40 -9.22
C ARG A 83 20.88 -2.44 -8.56
N ASP A 84 21.13 -3.50 -7.80
CA ASP A 84 22.43 -3.82 -7.21
C ASP A 84 22.91 -5.16 -7.78
N GLY A 85 23.82 -5.11 -8.76
CA GLY A 85 24.31 -6.32 -9.45
C GLY A 85 23.17 -7.13 -10.04
N GLU A 86 22.84 -8.27 -9.44
CA GLU A 86 21.79 -9.19 -9.91
C GLU A 86 20.42 -9.00 -9.24
N VAL A 87 20.24 -8.00 -8.38
CA VAL A 87 18.98 -7.77 -7.64
C VAL A 87 18.38 -6.42 -8.03
N GLY A 88 17.22 -6.45 -8.68
CA GLY A 88 16.42 -5.26 -8.95
C GLY A 88 15.63 -4.81 -7.71
N TYR A 89 15.30 -3.53 -7.65
CA TYR A 89 14.52 -2.94 -6.57
C TYR A 89 13.51 -1.95 -7.13
N LEU A 90 12.25 -2.08 -6.70
CA LEU A 90 11.13 -1.22 -7.06
C LEU A 90 10.29 -0.93 -5.81
N ALA A 91 10.42 0.27 -5.24
CA ALA A 91 9.53 0.74 -4.18
C ALA A 91 8.40 1.61 -4.73
N ILE A 92 7.20 1.41 -4.20
CA ILE A 92 5.98 2.09 -4.61
C ILE A 92 5.28 2.62 -3.37
N ALA A 93 5.34 3.93 -3.16
CA ALA A 93 4.82 4.60 -1.96
C ALA A 93 3.32 4.91 -2.02
N SER A 94 2.74 4.99 -3.21
CA SER A 94 1.29 5.09 -3.41
C SER A 94 0.87 4.56 -4.78
N MET A 95 -0.42 4.30 -4.93
CA MET A 95 -1.08 3.79 -6.13
C MET A 95 -1.85 4.91 -6.85
N ASP A 96 -1.30 6.12 -6.87
CA ASP A 96 -1.93 7.32 -7.45
C ASP A 96 -0.89 8.41 -7.77
N GLY A 97 -1.33 9.51 -8.40
CA GLY A 97 -0.64 10.82 -8.40
C GLY A 97 0.77 10.88 -9.00
N PHE A 98 1.10 9.97 -9.92
CA PHE A 98 2.42 9.88 -10.55
C PHE A 98 2.79 11.12 -11.38
N ASP A 99 1.80 11.86 -11.88
CA ASP A 99 1.95 13.16 -12.53
C ASP A 99 1.03 14.19 -11.85
N PRO A 100 1.58 15.28 -11.26
CA PRO A 100 0.78 16.31 -10.61
C PRO A 100 -0.07 17.16 -11.59
N ALA A 101 0.24 17.13 -12.88
CA ALA A 101 -0.50 17.85 -13.91
C ALA A 101 -1.62 17.00 -14.54
N ALA A 102 -1.70 15.72 -14.22
CA ALA A 102 -2.65 14.79 -14.79
C ALA A 102 -3.80 14.44 -13.82
N GLY A 103 -4.87 13.88 -14.38
CA GLY A 103 -5.97 13.32 -13.59
C GLY A 103 -5.57 12.01 -12.91
N ASP A 104 -6.37 11.59 -11.92
CA ASP A 104 -6.13 10.38 -11.13
C ASP A 104 -6.13 9.07 -11.96
N ASP A 105 -6.69 9.09 -13.17
CA ASP A 105 -6.74 7.98 -14.11
C ASP A 105 -5.57 7.95 -15.10
N ASP A 106 -4.69 8.96 -15.09
CA ASP A 106 -3.54 9.00 -15.99
C ASP A 106 -2.46 7.99 -15.55
N THR A 107 -2.09 7.12 -16.50
CA THR A 107 -1.12 6.05 -16.30
C THR A 107 0.15 6.23 -17.14
N VAL A 108 0.29 7.33 -17.89
CA VAL A 108 1.42 7.56 -18.81
C VAL A 108 2.74 7.63 -18.05
N ALA A 109 2.82 8.47 -17.01
CA ALA A 109 4.02 8.60 -16.20
C ALA A 109 4.37 7.29 -15.47
N LEU A 110 3.35 6.57 -14.97
CA LEU A 110 3.51 5.26 -14.35
C LEU A 110 4.07 4.24 -15.36
N ASP A 111 3.46 4.13 -16.53
CA ASP A 111 3.81 3.14 -17.53
C ASP A 111 5.23 3.33 -18.05
N ALA A 112 5.63 4.58 -18.31
CA ALA A 112 6.98 4.92 -18.73
C ALA A 112 8.02 4.46 -17.68
N VAL A 113 7.78 4.79 -16.41
CA VAL A 113 8.68 4.38 -15.31
C VAL A 113 8.75 2.86 -15.16
N LEU A 114 7.61 2.16 -15.23
CA LEU A 114 7.57 0.71 -15.12
C LEU A 114 8.25 0.03 -16.32
N ASP A 115 8.11 0.56 -17.53
CA ASP A 115 8.77 0.03 -18.72
C ASP A 115 10.29 0.08 -18.58
N GLU A 116 10.82 1.23 -18.16
CA GLU A 116 12.25 1.39 -17.92
C GLU A 116 12.73 0.45 -16.79
N ALA A 117 11.98 0.35 -15.69
CA ALA A 117 12.33 -0.50 -14.56
C ALA A 117 12.35 -1.99 -14.96
N MET A 118 11.28 -2.49 -15.58
CA MET A 118 11.20 -3.89 -16.02
C MET A 118 12.28 -4.22 -17.06
N THR A 119 12.61 -3.28 -17.95
CA THR A 119 13.71 -3.45 -18.91
C THR A 119 15.07 -3.56 -18.21
N ALA A 120 15.32 -2.70 -17.21
CA ALA A 120 16.56 -2.74 -16.43
C ALA A 120 16.67 -3.97 -15.52
N PHE A 121 15.55 -4.57 -15.12
CA PHE A 121 15.50 -5.82 -14.37
C PHE A 121 15.66 -7.06 -15.25
N SER A 122 15.77 -6.90 -16.57
CA SER A 122 16.08 -8.02 -17.47
C SER A 122 17.38 -8.71 -17.03
N GLY A 123 17.32 -10.03 -16.91
CA GLY A 123 18.42 -10.86 -16.42
C GLY A 123 18.69 -10.79 -14.91
N ALA A 124 17.97 -9.98 -14.13
CA ALA A 124 18.12 -9.97 -12.67
C ALA A 124 17.67 -11.31 -12.07
N SER A 125 18.49 -11.85 -11.18
CA SER A 125 18.21 -13.07 -10.39
C SER A 125 16.98 -12.94 -9.50
N ALA A 126 16.66 -11.72 -9.03
CA ALA A 126 15.48 -11.41 -8.26
C ALA A 126 15.12 -9.92 -8.34
N VAL A 127 13.86 -9.58 -8.07
CA VAL A 127 13.41 -8.20 -7.84
C VAL A 127 12.76 -8.09 -6.48
N ILE A 128 13.17 -7.10 -5.69
CA ILE A 128 12.43 -6.68 -4.49
C ILE A 128 11.38 -5.67 -4.93
N VAL A 129 10.11 -5.97 -4.69
CA VAL A 129 9.00 -5.03 -4.85
C VAL A 129 8.59 -4.56 -3.45
N ASP A 130 8.86 -3.30 -3.15
CA ASP A 130 8.67 -2.74 -1.82
C ASP A 130 7.42 -1.86 -1.75
N VAL A 131 6.41 -2.33 -1.01
CA VAL A 131 5.19 -1.60 -0.68
C VAL A 131 5.06 -1.41 0.84
N SER A 132 6.16 -1.55 1.58
CA SER A 132 6.20 -1.43 3.05
C SER A 132 5.83 -0.05 3.58
N ASN A 133 5.87 0.99 2.76
CA ASN A 133 5.37 2.32 3.11
C ASN A 133 4.21 2.78 2.21
N ASN A 134 3.55 1.84 1.52
CA ASN A 134 2.50 2.15 0.56
C ASN A 134 1.20 2.61 1.25
N ARG A 135 0.66 3.76 0.81
CA ARG A 135 -0.49 4.44 1.44
C ARG A 135 -1.83 4.21 0.76
N GLY A 136 -1.93 3.25 -0.15
CA GLY A 136 -3.12 3.03 -0.96
C GLY A 136 -3.14 3.90 -2.20
N GLY A 137 -4.33 4.22 -2.69
CA GLY A 137 -4.59 4.84 -3.98
C GLY A 137 -5.67 4.06 -4.72
N TYR A 138 -5.48 3.80 -6.02
CA TYR A 138 -6.50 3.14 -6.84
C TYR A 138 -6.17 1.68 -7.15
N ASP A 139 -7.17 0.80 -7.01
CA ASP A 139 -7.08 -0.61 -7.38
C ASP A 139 -6.74 -0.85 -8.86
N THR A 140 -7.13 0.07 -9.74
CA THR A 140 -6.77 0.04 -11.17
C THR A 140 -5.26 0.14 -11.37
N ILE A 141 -4.59 0.99 -10.58
CA ILE A 141 -3.14 1.15 -10.58
C ILE A 141 -2.48 -0.11 -10.01
N SER A 142 -2.99 -0.66 -8.91
CA SER A 142 -2.54 -1.93 -8.36
C SER A 142 -2.57 -3.05 -9.38
N ARG A 143 -3.69 -3.22 -10.10
CA ARG A 143 -3.80 -4.22 -11.18
C ARG A 143 -2.79 -3.96 -12.30
N ARG A 144 -2.61 -2.71 -12.71
CA ARG A 144 -1.68 -2.33 -13.79
C ARG A 144 -0.22 -2.62 -13.44
N ILE A 145 0.18 -2.40 -12.19
CA ILE A 145 1.53 -2.74 -11.71
C ILE A 145 1.68 -4.26 -11.60
N ALA A 146 0.72 -4.97 -11.00
CA ALA A 146 0.77 -6.42 -10.84
C ALA A 146 0.86 -7.16 -12.19
N ALA A 147 0.23 -6.62 -13.23
CA ALA A 147 0.30 -7.12 -14.60
C ALA A 147 1.74 -7.18 -15.16
N ARG A 148 2.67 -6.38 -14.63
CA ARG A 148 4.10 -6.41 -15.02
C ARG A 148 4.82 -7.67 -14.52
N PHE A 149 4.25 -8.40 -13.58
CA PHE A 149 4.84 -9.57 -12.95
C PHE A 149 4.10 -10.88 -13.28
N ALA A 150 2.95 -10.80 -13.97
CA ALA A 150 2.13 -11.95 -14.31
C ALA A 150 2.51 -12.54 -15.67
N ALA A 151 2.62 -13.88 -15.72
CA ALA A 151 2.85 -14.61 -16.97
C ALA A 151 1.56 -15.02 -17.69
N ARG A 152 0.43 -15.09 -16.96
CA ARG A 152 -0.88 -15.54 -17.44
C ARG A 152 -1.98 -14.94 -16.57
N ARG A 153 -3.23 -15.03 -17.04
CA ARG A 153 -4.43 -14.72 -16.25
C ARG A 153 -4.46 -15.57 -14.98
N VAL A 154 -4.64 -14.94 -13.82
CA VAL A 154 -4.81 -15.62 -12.52
C VAL A 154 -5.92 -14.92 -11.72
N VAL A 155 -6.82 -15.73 -11.13
CA VAL A 155 -7.76 -15.25 -10.09
C VAL A 155 -7.02 -15.31 -8.76
N VAL A 156 -6.92 -14.18 -8.06
CA VAL A 156 -6.07 -14.00 -6.87
C VAL A 156 -6.87 -13.84 -5.58
N GLY A 157 -8.20 -13.75 -5.70
CA GLY A 157 -9.12 -13.55 -4.58
C GLY A 157 -10.47 -13.06 -5.08
N SER A 158 -11.27 -12.55 -4.17
CA SER A 158 -12.56 -11.94 -4.50
C SER A 158 -12.93 -10.83 -3.54
N LYS A 159 -13.90 -10.00 -3.95
CA LYS A 159 -14.56 -9.03 -3.09
C LYS A 159 -16.06 -9.14 -3.20
N VAL A 160 -16.75 -8.87 -2.10
CA VAL A 160 -18.22 -8.87 -2.04
C VAL A 160 -18.71 -7.63 -1.29
N PRO A 161 -19.76 -6.94 -1.76
CA PRO A 161 -20.35 -5.83 -1.02
C PRO A 161 -20.85 -6.26 0.37
N THR A 162 -20.71 -5.38 1.36
CA THR A 162 -21.35 -5.50 2.68
C THR A 162 -22.35 -4.37 2.89
N GLY A 163 -23.42 -4.64 3.65
CA GLY A 163 -24.53 -3.70 3.88
C GLY A 163 -25.56 -3.63 2.75
N VAL A 164 -25.26 -4.20 1.58
CA VAL A 164 -26.19 -4.38 0.45
C VAL A 164 -26.00 -5.75 -0.18
N ALA A 165 -27.03 -6.29 -0.82
CA ALA A 165 -26.91 -7.51 -1.60
C ALA A 165 -26.15 -7.21 -2.91
N GLY A 166 -25.16 -8.04 -3.24
CA GLY A 166 -24.43 -7.95 -4.49
C GLY A 166 -23.65 -9.24 -4.77
N PRO A 167 -23.29 -9.50 -6.03
CA PRO A 167 -22.52 -10.68 -6.37
C PRO A 167 -21.08 -10.57 -5.87
N SER A 168 -20.45 -11.71 -5.58
CA SER A 168 -19.01 -11.79 -5.44
C SER A 168 -18.35 -11.43 -6.77
N GLN A 169 -17.27 -10.66 -6.71
CA GLN A 169 -16.46 -10.25 -7.85
C GLN A 169 -15.06 -10.83 -7.70
N ASP A 170 -14.59 -11.52 -8.73
CA ASP A 170 -13.23 -12.04 -8.75
C ASP A 170 -12.22 -10.91 -8.91
N LEU A 171 -11.15 -10.98 -8.11
CA LEU A 171 -9.95 -10.19 -8.33
C LEU A 171 -9.06 -10.96 -9.29
N VAL A 172 -8.76 -10.34 -10.42
CA VAL A 172 -8.02 -10.98 -11.52
C VAL A 172 -6.80 -10.16 -11.86
N VAL A 173 -5.67 -10.84 -12.08
CA VAL A 173 -4.47 -10.27 -12.67
C VAL A 173 -4.31 -10.82 -14.08
N GLU A 174 -4.20 -9.91 -15.04
CA GLU A 174 -3.87 -10.21 -16.43
C GLU A 174 -2.42 -9.86 -16.72
N PRO A 175 -1.72 -10.60 -17.60
CA PRO A 175 -0.38 -10.21 -18.03
C PRO A 175 -0.45 -8.90 -18.82
N SER A 176 0.51 -8.00 -18.59
CA SER A 176 0.65 -6.77 -19.38
C SER A 176 1.27 -7.08 -20.75
N GLU A 177 0.86 -6.40 -21.82
CA GLU A 177 1.57 -6.44 -23.12
C GLU A 177 2.88 -5.61 -23.13
N ARG A 178 3.15 -4.86 -22.06
CA ARG A 178 4.36 -4.04 -21.88
C ARG A 178 5.52 -4.87 -21.33
N PRO A 179 6.75 -4.32 -21.20
CA PRO A 179 7.86 -5.02 -20.55
C PRO A 179 7.46 -5.57 -19.17
N ARG A 180 7.83 -6.83 -18.93
CA ARG A 180 7.49 -7.60 -17.73
C ARG A 180 8.74 -8.18 -17.09
N TYR A 181 8.69 -8.41 -15.79
CA TYR A 181 9.66 -9.23 -15.06
C TYR A 181 8.98 -10.50 -14.54
N LEU A 182 9.37 -11.65 -15.09
CA LEU A 182 8.78 -12.96 -14.75
C LEU A 182 9.69 -13.83 -13.87
N GLY A 183 10.83 -13.28 -13.44
CA GLY A 183 11.73 -13.95 -12.51
C GLY A 183 11.25 -13.90 -11.05
N PRO A 184 12.06 -14.36 -10.09
CA PRO A 184 11.74 -14.35 -8.66
C PRO A 184 11.48 -12.95 -8.11
N VAL A 185 10.34 -12.77 -7.44
CA VAL A 185 9.95 -11.50 -6.82
C VAL A 185 9.82 -11.66 -5.30
N TRP A 186 10.41 -10.72 -4.57
CA TRP A 186 10.30 -10.60 -3.13
C TRP A 186 9.45 -9.37 -2.80
N LEU A 187 8.20 -9.59 -2.40
CA LEU A 187 7.26 -8.52 -2.08
C LEU A 187 7.42 -8.11 -0.61
N LEU A 188 8.00 -6.94 -0.35
CA LEU A 188 8.19 -6.41 1.00
C LEU A 188 6.95 -5.61 1.43
N THR A 189 6.38 -5.99 2.57
CA THR A 189 5.14 -5.41 3.14
C THR A 189 5.32 -5.03 4.60
N SER A 190 4.50 -4.14 5.11
CA SER A 190 4.49 -3.78 6.53
C SER A 190 3.08 -3.47 7.06
N ARG A 191 2.96 -3.17 8.35
CA ARG A 191 1.69 -2.70 8.95
C ARG A 191 1.22 -1.32 8.43
N ILE A 192 2.02 -0.64 7.62
CA ILE A 192 1.66 0.59 6.91
C ILE A 192 0.96 0.29 5.58
N THR A 193 1.32 -0.81 4.91
CA THR A 193 0.73 -1.21 3.63
C THR A 193 -0.78 -1.33 3.77
N VAL A 194 -1.52 -0.48 3.07
CA VAL A 194 -2.98 -0.32 3.24
C VAL A 194 -3.73 -0.20 1.91
N SER A 195 -5.02 -0.55 1.91
CA SER A 195 -5.97 -0.16 0.85
C SER A 195 -5.55 -0.75 -0.48
N ALA A 196 -5.43 0.05 -1.55
CA ALA A 196 -4.93 -0.43 -2.84
C ALA A 196 -3.53 -1.10 -2.75
N GLY A 197 -2.70 -0.76 -1.75
CA GLY A 197 -1.44 -1.47 -1.50
C GLY A 197 -1.64 -2.90 -1.01
N GLU A 198 -2.75 -3.18 -0.33
CA GLU A 198 -3.14 -4.51 0.11
C GLU A 198 -3.84 -5.30 -1.00
N THR A 199 -4.68 -4.66 -1.82
CA THR A 199 -5.24 -5.31 -3.01
C THR A 199 -4.12 -5.68 -4.00
N PHE A 200 -3.10 -4.82 -4.15
CA PHE A 200 -1.86 -5.15 -4.84
C PHE A 200 -1.13 -6.33 -4.20
N THR A 201 -1.06 -6.38 -2.87
CA THR A 201 -0.44 -7.50 -2.16
C THR A 201 -1.17 -8.82 -2.43
N LEU A 202 -2.52 -8.85 -2.45
CA LEU A 202 -3.29 -10.02 -2.87
C LEU A 202 -2.94 -10.43 -4.30
N MET A 203 -2.94 -9.47 -5.22
CA MET A 203 -2.61 -9.69 -6.64
C MET A 203 -1.23 -10.31 -6.81
N MET A 204 -0.21 -9.71 -6.20
CA MET A 204 1.15 -10.18 -6.27
C MET A 204 1.32 -11.55 -5.59
N ARG A 205 0.75 -11.76 -4.40
CA ARG A 205 0.85 -13.02 -3.66
C ARG A 205 0.23 -14.21 -4.41
N GLY A 206 -0.77 -13.96 -5.25
CA GLY A 206 -1.37 -14.98 -6.12
C GLY A 206 -0.49 -15.40 -7.31
N LEU A 207 0.60 -14.67 -7.60
CA LEU A 207 1.51 -15.02 -8.69
C LEU A 207 2.55 -16.06 -8.24
N PRO A 208 2.84 -17.08 -9.06
CA PRO A 208 3.70 -18.21 -8.65
C PRO A 208 5.17 -17.83 -8.42
N ASN A 209 5.63 -16.71 -8.99
CA ASN A 209 6.99 -16.21 -8.87
C ASN A 209 7.18 -15.21 -7.71
N VAL A 210 6.13 -14.91 -6.94
CA VAL A 210 6.18 -13.92 -5.87
C VAL A 210 6.21 -14.58 -4.49
N ARG A 211 7.06 -14.06 -3.61
CA ARG A 211 7.10 -14.40 -2.18
C ARG A 211 7.01 -13.14 -1.33
N GLN A 212 5.97 -13.04 -0.50
CA GLN A 212 5.80 -11.94 0.44
C GLN A 212 6.71 -12.12 1.65
N VAL A 213 7.36 -11.03 2.03
CA VAL A 213 8.25 -10.91 3.20
C VAL A 213 7.90 -9.62 3.95
N GLY A 214 8.23 -9.58 5.23
CA GLY A 214 8.04 -8.39 6.06
C GLY A 214 7.03 -8.65 7.16
N GLU A 215 6.07 -7.76 7.30
CA GLU A 215 5.02 -7.84 8.31
C GLU A 215 3.66 -8.02 7.65
N ALA A 216 2.64 -8.35 8.44
CA ALA A 216 1.28 -8.35 7.94
C ALA A 216 0.89 -6.95 7.45
N THR A 217 0.08 -6.86 6.40
CA THR A 217 -0.50 -5.59 5.96
C THR A 217 -1.50 -5.05 6.99
N ARG A 218 -2.06 -3.86 6.74
CA ARG A 218 -2.87 -3.12 7.73
C ARG A 218 -4.26 -3.74 8.00
N GLY A 219 -4.85 -4.41 7.01
CA GLY A 219 -6.17 -5.03 7.11
C GLY A 219 -7.33 -4.10 6.78
N ALA A 220 -7.13 -3.13 5.89
CA ALA A 220 -8.19 -2.25 5.44
C ALA A 220 -8.17 -2.15 3.91
N LEU A 221 -8.76 -3.15 3.26
CA LEU A 221 -8.72 -3.32 1.81
C LEU A 221 -9.95 -2.72 1.14
N SER A 222 -11.09 -2.77 1.83
CA SER A 222 -12.37 -2.31 1.32
C SER A 222 -12.33 -0.89 0.78
N ASP A 223 -12.98 -0.65 -0.37
CA ASP A 223 -13.25 0.71 -0.81
C ASP A 223 -14.09 1.47 0.23
N GLN A 224 -13.81 2.78 0.33
CA GLN A 224 -14.57 3.70 1.17
C GLN A 224 -15.83 4.16 0.44
N VAL A 225 -16.98 4.05 1.09
CA VAL A 225 -18.22 4.66 0.58
C VAL A 225 -18.47 6.00 1.29
N PRO A 226 -18.38 7.15 0.58
CA PRO A 226 -18.86 8.44 1.06
C PRO A 226 -20.33 8.36 1.46
N MET A 227 -20.66 8.81 2.67
CA MET A 227 -22.04 8.98 3.09
C MET A 227 -22.25 10.40 3.63
N PRO A 228 -23.07 11.23 2.95
CA PRO A 228 -23.38 12.56 3.42
C PRO A 228 -24.27 12.50 4.67
N LEU A 229 -24.04 13.41 5.60
CA LEU A 229 -24.87 13.61 6.78
C LEU A 229 -25.83 14.80 6.56
N PRO A 230 -27.00 14.84 7.21
CA PRO A 230 -27.99 15.90 7.00
C PRO A 230 -27.49 17.33 7.27
N ASN A 231 -26.41 17.49 8.04
CA ASN A 231 -25.79 18.78 8.35
C ASN A 231 -24.64 19.15 7.38
N GLY A 232 -24.52 18.48 6.23
CA GLY A 232 -23.48 18.76 5.23
C GLY A 232 -22.11 18.17 5.54
N TRP A 233 -21.97 17.48 6.67
CA TRP A 233 -20.77 16.67 6.97
C TRP A 233 -20.80 15.38 6.15
N ARG A 234 -19.70 14.62 6.21
CA ARG A 234 -19.57 13.32 5.55
C ARG A 234 -18.90 12.33 6.50
N PHE A 235 -19.34 11.08 6.44
CA PHE A 235 -18.54 9.97 6.93
C PHE A 235 -18.18 9.00 5.79
N ALA A 236 -17.13 8.23 5.98
CA ALA A 236 -16.76 7.13 5.10
C ALA A 236 -16.64 5.84 5.94
N LEU A 237 -17.14 4.74 5.39
CA LEU A 237 -16.94 3.39 5.95
C LEU A 237 -16.48 2.43 4.85
N PRO A 238 -15.81 1.33 5.23
CA PRO A 238 -15.65 0.18 4.37
C PRO A 238 -17.03 -0.39 3.96
N ALA A 239 -17.17 -0.80 2.70
CA ALA A 239 -18.39 -1.36 2.14
C ALA A 239 -18.17 -2.70 1.40
N GLU A 240 -17.00 -3.32 1.54
CA GLU A 240 -16.65 -4.57 0.88
C GLU A 240 -15.94 -5.52 1.85
N ILE A 241 -16.03 -6.82 1.58
CA ILE A 241 -15.25 -7.86 2.26
C ILE A 241 -14.34 -8.51 1.23
N HIS A 242 -13.03 -8.39 1.47
CA HIS A 242 -12.00 -9.00 0.64
C HIS A 242 -11.64 -10.40 1.13
N ARG A 243 -11.47 -11.32 0.17
CA ARG A 243 -11.03 -12.70 0.41
C ARG A 243 -9.83 -13.04 -0.46
N ASP A 244 -8.92 -13.83 0.09
CA ASP A 244 -7.83 -14.42 -0.70
C ASP A 244 -8.31 -15.60 -1.56
N VAL A 245 -7.40 -16.19 -2.34
CA VAL A 245 -7.71 -17.30 -3.25
C VAL A 245 -8.20 -18.56 -2.53
N GLU A 246 -7.93 -18.71 -1.23
CA GLU A 246 -8.47 -19.78 -0.39
C GLU A 246 -9.82 -19.42 0.26
N GLY A 247 -10.37 -18.24 -0.04
CA GLY A 247 -11.65 -17.75 0.47
C GLY A 247 -11.57 -17.16 1.88
N ARG A 248 -10.38 -17.00 2.46
CA ARG A 248 -10.19 -16.44 3.80
C ARG A 248 -10.38 -14.94 3.78
N VAL A 249 -11.12 -14.40 4.75
CA VAL A 249 -11.30 -12.95 4.91
C VAL A 249 -9.99 -12.32 5.34
N VAL A 250 -9.56 -11.28 4.63
CA VAL A 250 -8.34 -10.52 4.95
C VAL A 250 -8.63 -9.12 5.52
N GLU A 251 -9.88 -8.67 5.42
CA GLU A 251 -10.36 -7.42 6.04
C GLU A 251 -10.26 -7.50 7.58
N GLY A 252 -9.84 -6.41 8.21
CA GLY A 252 -9.62 -6.27 9.66
C GLY A 252 -8.37 -6.94 10.22
N VAL A 253 -7.71 -7.84 9.46
CA VAL A 253 -6.53 -8.60 9.94
C VAL A 253 -5.28 -8.25 9.13
N GLY A 254 -5.43 -8.08 7.82
CA GLY A 254 -4.34 -7.91 6.87
C GLY A 254 -3.83 -9.24 6.31
N ILE A 255 -2.90 -9.14 5.37
CA ILE A 255 -2.32 -10.27 4.65
C ILE A 255 -0.98 -10.61 5.28
N ALA A 256 -0.91 -11.77 5.95
CA ALA A 256 0.30 -12.23 6.60
C ALA A 256 1.37 -12.64 5.57
N PRO A 257 2.66 -12.30 5.81
CA PRO A 257 3.75 -12.63 4.92
C PRO A 257 4.09 -14.12 4.98
N GLN A 258 4.56 -14.71 3.88
CA GLN A 258 5.11 -16.07 3.91
C GLN A 258 6.46 -16.14 4.65
N VAL A 259 7.21 -15.04 4.72
CA VAL A 259 8.43 -14.94 5.53
C VAL A 259 8.36 -13.72 6.43
N PRO A 260 8.14 -13.91 7.74
CA PRO A 260 8.17 -12.81 8.69
C PRO A 260 9.54 -12.13 8.73
N LEU A 261 9.55 -10.80 8.70
CA LEU A 261 10.70 -9.94 8.86
C LEU A 261 10.21 -8.60 9.44
N THR A 262 10.76 -8.17 10.57
CA THR A 262 10.41 -6.85 11.13
C THR A 262 10.88 -5.75 10.20
N VAL A 263 9.96 -4.93 9.70
CA VAL A 263 10.26 -3.78 8.83
C VAL A 263 10.25 -2.49 9.63
N HIS A 264 9.24 -2.32 10.48
CA HIS A 264 9.09 -1.15 11.32
C HIS A 264 8.93 -1.58 12.78
N PRO A 265 10.02 -1.64 13.56
CA PRO A 265 9.90 -1.94 14.97
C PRO A 265 9.06 -0.87 15.71
N PRO A 266 8.47 -1.18 16.88
CA PRO A 266 7.60 -0.24 17.59
C PRO A 266 8.25 1.11 17.92
N ASP A 267 9.56 1.13 18.09
CA ASP A 267 10.39 2.30 18.37
C ASP A 267 11.08 2.88 17.11
N ASP A 268 10.66 2.49 15.90
CA ASP A 268 11.31 2.87 14.63
C ASP A 268 11.44 4.40 14.46
N SER A 269 12.68 4.88 14.47
CA SER A 269 13.05 6.27 14.14
C SER A 269 13.06 6.57 12.65
N GLY A 270 12.70 5.61 11.81
CA GLY A 270 12.68 5.70 10.35
C GLY A 270 13.81 4.92 9.67
N ASP A 271 14.63 4.20 10.42
CA ASP A 271 15.76 3.40 9.93
C ASP A 271 15.49 1.87 9.99
N GLY A 272 14.37 1.44 10.58
CA GLY A 272 13.95 0.05 10.62
C GLY A 272 13.83 -0.57 9.23
N HIS A 273 13.26 0.19 8.29
CA HIS A 273 13.13 -0.22 6.90
C HIS A 273 14.49 -0.51 6.25
N ALA A 274 15.48 0.36 6.45
CA ALA A 274 16.81 0.18 5.89
C ALA A 274 17.49 -1.10 6.42
N ARG A 275 17.33 -1.39 7.72
CA ARG A 275 17.82 -2.65 8.31
C ARG A 275 17.11 -3.87 7.71
N ALA A 276 15.79 -3.80 7.54
CA ALA A 276 15.01 -4.88 6.93
C ALA A 276 15.41 -5.12 5.47
N LEU A 277 15.65 -4.05 4.71
CA LEU A 277 16.08 -4.14 3.31
C LEU A 277 17.48 -4.77 3.19
N ALA A 278 18.43 -4.39 4.05
CA ALA A 278 19.74 -5.03 4.13
C ALA A 278 19.62 -6.53 4.45
N ARG A 279 18.78 -6.88 5.43
CA ARG A 279 18.54 -8.29 5.80
C ARG A 279 17.90 -9.09 4.67
N LEU A 280 16.93 -8.51 3.97
CA LEU A 280 16.30 -9.16 2.82
C LEU A 280 17.32 -9.41 1.70
N LEU A 281 18.21 -8.45 1.44
CA LEU A 281 19.26 -8.60 0.43
C LEU A 281 20.23 -9.74 0.77
N GLU A 282 20.62 -9.90 2.04
CA GLU A 282 21.39 -11.06 2.51
C GLU A 282 20.65 -12.38 2.25
N MET A 283 19.35 -12.43 2.56
CA MET A 283 18.53 -13.63 2.35
C MET A 283 18.40 -14.02 0.88
N ILE A 284 18.38 -13.03 -0.02
CA ILE A 284 18.32 -13.25 -1.47
C ILE A 284 19.66 -13.80 -1.96
N ARG A 285 20.78 -13.22 -1.52
CA ARG A 285 22.15 -13.60 -1.94
C ARG A 285 22.62 -14.95 -1.40
N ALA A 286 22.01 -15.43 -0.32
CA ALA A 286 22.34 -16.73 0.27
C ALA A 286 21.69 -17.93 -0.44
N ARG A 287 20.93 -17.69 -1.52
CA ARG A 287 20.27 -18.73 -2.32
C ARG A 287 21.02 -18.96 -3.63
#